data_AF-A0A930GW66-F1
#
_entry.id   AF-A0A930GW66-F1
#
_cell.length_a   1.000
_cell.length_b   1.000
_cell.length_c   1.000
_cell.angle_alpha   90.00
_cell.angle_beta   90.00
_cell.angle_gamma   90.00
#
_symmetry.space_group_name_H-M   'P 1'
#
loop_
_entity.id
_entity.type
_entity.pdbx_description
1 polymer ?
#
loop_
_entity_poly.entity_id
_entity_poly.type
_entity_poly.pdbx_seq_one_letter_code
_entity_poly.pdbx_strand_id
1 'polypeptide(L)'
;MNNLELKPVNIRESDAFIRMRYFQKVMFSNSSQEQIEQVQFTLMTYAAKEYADSHPDFPAKVETRVLLAMDAQVESKEWYEYQPYREGYGDDRLAVEVLREAVTNLAESNPSDTSILLIYAAIEAVFGVKHNEVLLQILHNDEEGEKIEDIPLWVATTQITGFEEWYRDTFNDFIEGEPEPPRTNRNVASKTVTTGAQQENVTSTQKSSGSGACYIATAVYGSYDCPEVWTLRRFRDYELGRHWYGRVFIKIYYFISPGLVRCFGESAFFKRIWKGKLDKLVKSLQKNGYSSEEYSD
;
A
#
# COMPACT_ATOMS: atom_id res chain seq x y z
N MET A 1 -14.67 15.39 -17.91
CA MET A 1 -13.45 15.16 -18.73
C MET A 1 -13.83 15.05 -20.20
N ASN A 2 -13.50 16.05 -21.02
CA ASN A 2 -13.79 16.07 -22.47
C ASN A 2 -12.82 15.16 -23.22
N ASN A 3 -13.30 14.58 -24.35
CA ASN A 3 -12.58 13.72 -25.31
C ASN A 3 -11.08 14.08 -25.48
N LEU A 4 -10.23 13.59 -24.58
CA LEU A 4 -8.81 13.44 -24.85
C LEU A 4 -8.72 12.34 -25.90
N GLU A 5 -8.15 12.66 -27.05
CA GLU A 5 -7.72 11.65 -28.01
C GLU A 5 -6.75 10.72 -27.26
N LEU A 6 -7.22 9.51 -26.93
CA LEU A 6 -6.49 8.58 -26.07
C LEU A 6 -5.21 8.17 -26.79
N LYS A 7 -4.06 8.58 -26.26
CA LYS A 7 -2.74 8.18 -26.77
C LYS A 7 -2.15 7.10 -25.87
N PRO A 8 -1.49 6.08 -26.43
CA PRO A 8 -0.79 5.08 -25.64
C PRO A 8 0.45 5.68 -24.96
N VAL A 9 0.84 5.07 -23.84
CA VAL A 9 2.03 5.35 -23.02
C VAL A 9 2.98 4.15 -23.18
N ASN A 10 4.30 4.31 -23.09
CA ASN A 10 5.21 3.16 -23.09
C ASN A 10 5.22 2.48 -21.71
N ILE A 11 4.18 1.68 -21.46
CA ILE A 11 3.96 1.04 -20.15
C ILE A 11 5.05 0.04 -19.75
N ARG A 12 5.87 -0.44 -20.69
CA ARG A 12 7.00 -1.34 -20.40
C ARG A 12 8.14 -0.62 -19.67
N GLU A 13 8.29 0.68 -19.92
CA GLU A 13 9.33 1.51 -19.31
C GLU A 13 8.77 2.38 -18.17
N SER A 14 7.45 2.43 -17.99
CA SER A 14 6.79 3.12 -16.90
C SER A 14 7.14 2.48 -15.54
N ASP A 15 7.81 3.25 -14.69
CA ASP A 15 8.20 2.84 -13.33
C ASP A 15 6.97 2.48 -12.49
N ALA A 16 5.84 3.18 -12.68
CA ALA A 16 4.58 2.90 -12.02
C ALA A 16 4.02 1.51 -12.38
N PHE A 17 4.04 1.15 -13.66
CA PHE A 17 3.59 -0.16 -14.13
C PHE A 17 4.48 -1.31 -13.67
N ILE A 18 5.80 -1.11 -13.71
CA ILE A 18 6.78 -2.09 -13.22
C ILE A 18 6.54 -2.37 -11.73
N ARG A 19 6.39 -1.31 -10.92
CA ARG A 19 6.08 -1.40 -9.48
C ARG A 19 4.77 -2.16 -9.22
N MET A 20 3.72 -1.86 -9.99
CA MET A 20 2.43 -2.54 -9.90
C MET A 20 2.55 -4.04 -10.13
N ARG A 21 3.12 -4.45 -11.26
CA ARG A 21 3.29 -5.87 -11.62
C ARG A 21 4.09 -6.64 -10.57
N TYR A 22 5.15 -6.02 -10.05
CA TYR A 22 5.97 -6.63 -9.00
C TYR A 22 5.19 -6.79 -7.68
N PHE A 23 4.48 -5.74 -7.25
CA PHE A 23 3.67 -5.78 -6.04
C PHE A 23 2.60 -6.87 -6.13
N GLN A 24 1.89 -6.96 -7.26
CA GLN A 24 0.87 -7.98 -7.49
C GLN A 24 1.42 -9.40 -7.34
N LYS A 25 2.58 -9.67 -7.97
CA LYS A 25 3.26 -10.98 -7.91
C LYS A 25 3.63 -11.36 -6.47
N VAL A 26 4.17 -10.42 -5.70
CA VAL A 26 4.62 -10.68 -4.33
C VAL A 26 3.43 -10.84 -3.38
N MET A 27 2.41 -9.99 -3.48
CA MET A 27 1.34 -9.91 -2.49
C MET A 27 0.15 -10.83 -2.77
N PHE A 28 -0.18 -11.07 -4.04
CA PHE A 28 -1.45 -11.67 -4.44
C PHE A 28 -1.34 -12.98 -5.21
N SER A 29 -0.13 -13.53 -5.42
CA SER A 29 0.09 -14.77 -6.17
C SER A 29 -0.72 -16.00 -5.71
N ASN A 30 -1.27 -15.99 -4.49
CA ASN A 30 -2.12 -17.05 -3.94
C ASN A 30 -3.24 -16.52 -3.02
N SER A 31 -3.70 -15.29 -3.25
CA SER A 31 -4.78 -14.68 -2.45
C SER A 31 -6.14 -14.92 -3.12
N SER A 32 -7.19 -15.10 -2.33
CA SER A 32 -8.56 -15.14 -2.87
C SER A 32 -8.99 -13.75 -3.34
N GLN A 33 -9.98 -13.70 -4.22
CA GLN A 33 -10.54 -12.44 -4.72
C GLN A 33 -11.04 -11.54 -3.59
N GLU A 34 -11.76 -12.10 -2.63
CA GLU A 34 -12.25 -11.39 -1.44
C GLU A 34 -11.12 -10.77 -0.60
N GLN A 35 -9.97 -11.46 -0.47
CA GLN A 35 -8.82 -10.92 0.24
C GLN A 35 -8.16 -9.75 -0.50
N ILE A 36 -8.17 -9.82 -1.83
CA ILE A 36 -7.63 -8.77 -2.70
C ILE A 36 -8.51 -7.52 -2.58
N GLU A 37 -9.83 -7.69 -2.68
CA GLU A 37 -10.82 -6.62 -2.57
C GLU A 37 -10.76 -5.93 -1.19
N GLN A 38 -10.66 -6.69 -0.10
CA GLN A 38 -10.53 -6.12 1.23
C GLN A 38 -9.26 -5.27 1.39
N VAL A 39 -8.12 -5.75 0.88
CA VAL A 39 -6.85 -4.99 0.94
C VAL A 39 -6.94 -3.72 0.09
N GLN A 40 -7.57 -3.78 -1.08
CA GLN A 40 -7.77 -2.63 -1.95
C GLN A 40 -8.67 -1.57 -1.30
N PHE A 41 -9.76 -2.01 -0.67
CA PHE A 41 -10.66 -1.11 0.04
C PHE A 41 -9.96 -0.39 1.20
N THR A 42 -9.23 -1.13 2.04
CA THR A 42 -8.43 -0.53 3.13
C THR A 42 -7.36 0.43 2.62
N LEU A 43 -6.72 0.14 1.48
CA LEU A 43 -5.73 1.04 0.86
C LEU A 43 -6.35 2.36 0.41
N MET A 44 -7.49 2.29 -0.25
CA MET A 44 -8.25 3.45 -0.68
C MET A 44 -8.70 4.31 0.50
N THR A 45 -9.30 3.69 1.55
CA THR A 45 -9.80 4.44 2.71
C THR A 45 -8.67 5.13 3.48
N TYR A 46 -7.51 4.48 3.61
CA TYR A 46 -6.33 5.06 4.24
C TYR A 46 -5.77 6.24 3.43
N ALA A 47 -5.61 6.09 2.12
CA ALA A 47 -5.09 7.16 1.27
C ALA A 47 -6.03 8.38 1.24
N ALA A 48 -7.34 8.15 1.16
CA ALA A 48 -8.33 9.22 1.27
C ALA A 48 -8.21 9.96 2.61
N LYS A 49 -7.99 9.23 3.71
CA LYS A 49 -7.80 9.83 5.04
C LYS A 49 -6.52 10.65 5.12
N GLU A 50 -5.38 10.12 4.66
CA GLU A 50 -4.12 10.87 4.67
C GLU A 50 -4.22 12.14 3.81
N TYR A 51 -4.85 12.04 2.65
CA TYR A 51 -5.16 13.20 1.83
C TYR A 51 -6.00 14.23 2.61
N ALA A 52 -7.10 13.81 3.23
CA ALA A 52 -7.95 14.70 4.02
C ALA A 52 -7.26 15.29 5.28
N ASP A 53 -6.32 14.57 5.88
CA ASP A 53 -5.56 15.05 7.03
C ASP A 53 -4.48 16.05 6.64
N SER A 54 -3.85 15.86 5.48
CA SER A 54 -2.85 16.77 4.90
C SER A 54 -3.46 18.01 4.23
N HIS A 55 -4.76 17.97 3.88
CA HIS A 55 -5.49 19.06 3.23
C HIS A 55 -6.63 19.55 4.13
N PRO A 56 -6.37 20.53 5.04
CA PRO A 56 -7.36 21.02 5.99
C PRO A 56 -8.64 21.56 5.36
N ASP A 57 -8.52 22.10 4.14
CA ASP A 57 -9.63 22.69 3.39
C ASP A 57 -10.44 21.64 2.58
N PHE A 58 -10.10 20.35 2.69
CA PHE A 58 -10.83 19.29 1.99
C PHE A 58 -12.27 19.18 2.51
N PRO A 59 -13.29 19.43 1.66
CA PRO A 59 -14.67 19.63 2.12
C PRO A 59 -15.33 18.36 2.66
N ALA A 60 -14.90 17.18 2.20
CA ALA A 60 -15.49 15.89 2.60
C ALA A 60 -14.67 15.10 3.64
N LYS A 61 -13.95 15.82 4.51
CA LYS A 61 -13.07 15.22 5.53
C LYS A 61 -13.83 14.36 6.54
N VAL A 62 -15.10 14.65 6.80
CA VAL A 62 -15.93 13.89 7.74
C VAL A 62 -16.39 12.59 7.11
N GLU A 63 -16.79 12.63 5.84
CA GLU A 63 -17.26 11.51 5.04
C GLU A 63 -16.15 10.49 4.79
N THR A 64 -14.90 10.94 4.64
CA THR A 64 -13.74 10.05 4.60
C THR A 64 -13.61 9.21 5.88
N ARG A 65 -14.00 9.77 7.03
CA ARG A 65 -14.02 9.01 8.30
C ARG A 65 -15.20 8.05 8.37
N VAL A 66 -16.32 8.34 7.70
CA VAL A 66 -17.43 7.39 7.56
C VAL A 66 -16.99 6.17 6.75
N LEU A 67 -16.25 6.34 5.65
CA LEU A 67 -15.68 5.21 4.90
C LEU A 67 -14.81 4.29 5.77
N LEU A 68 -13.97 4.88 6.62
CA LEU A 68 -13.17 4.12 7.58
C LEU A 68 -14.03 3.43 8.64
N ALA A 69 -15.13 4.06 9.04
CA ALA A 69 -16.10 3.48 9.96
C ALA A 69 -16.86 2.29 9.35
N MET A 70 -17.07 2.30 8.03
CA MET A 70 -17.66 1.19 7.28
C MET A 70 -16.69 0.01 7.16
N ASP A 71 -15.39 0.28 7.02
CA ASP A 71 -14.33 -0.75 7.01
C ASP A 71 -14.00 -1.30 8.41
N ALA A 72 -14.38 -0.57 9.46
CA ALA A 72 -14.06 -0.95 10.83
C ALA A 72 -14.68 -2.31 11.16
N GLN A 73 -13.90 -3.18 11.78
CA GLN A 73 -14.43 -4.43 12.32
C GLN A 73 -15.37 -4.11 13.48
N VAL A 74 -16.52 -4.78 13.56
CA VAL A 74 -17.46 -4.67 14.68
C VAL A 74 -16.72 -4.79 16.02
N GLU A 75 -16.97 -3.84 16.93
CA GLU A 75 -16.37 -3.76 18.28
C GLU A 75 -14.85 -3.49 18.33
N SER A 76 -14.21 -3.13 17.21
CA SER A 76 -12.83 -2.64 17.22
C SER A 76 -12.70 -1.25 17.87
N LYS A 77 -11.47 -0.84 18.22
CA LYS A 77 -11.21 0.52 18.71
C LYS A 77 -11.69 1.57 17.70
N GLU A 78 -11.45 1.29 16.42
CA GLU A 78 -11.79 2.14 15.29
C GLU A 78 -13.31 2.22 15.10
N TRP A 79 -14.02 1.11 15.35
CA TRP A 79 -15.49 1.10 15.33
C TRP A 79 -16.07 2.12 16.31
N TYR A 80 -15.57 2.16 17.55
CA TYR A 80 -16.01 3.13 18.55
C TYR A 80 -15.49 4.55 18.28
N GLU A 81 -14.24 4.68 17.82
CA GLU A 81 -13.65 5.98 17.45
C GLU A 81 -14.46 6.65 16.34
N TYR A 82 -14.95 5.87 15.37
CA TYR A 82 -15.70 6.39 14.24
C TYR A 82 -17.23 6.29 14.36
N GLN A 83 -17.74 5.68 15.43
CA GLN A 83 -19.18 5.56 15.72
C GLN A 83 -19.94 6.89 15.60
N PRO A 84 -19.45 8.04 16.12
CA PRO A 84 -20.16 9.31 16.00
C PRO A 84 -20.36 9.78 14.56
N TYR A 85 -19.46 9.41 13.64
CA TYR A 85 -19.57 9.79 12.23
C TYR A 85 -20.62 8.94 11.50
N ARG A 86 -20.77 7.65 11.81
CA ARG A 86 -21.85 6.82 11.25
C ARG A 86 -23.22 7.27 11.75
N GLU A 87 -23.32 7.54 13.04
CA GLU A 87 -24.57 8.02 13.64
C GLU A 87 -24.97 9.41 13.13
N GLY A 88 -24.00 10.26 12.79
CA GLY A 88 -24.22 11.62 12.30
C GLY A 88 -24.86 11.73 10.91
N TYR A 89 -24.61 10.78 10.00
CA TYR A 89 -25.21 10.79 8.65
C TYR A 89 -26.55 10.04 8.58
N GLY A 90 -26.82 9.11 9.51
CA GLY A 90 -28.04 8.31 9.55
C GLY A 90 -28.18 7.28 8.41
N ASP A 91 -27.56 7.54 7.26
CA ASP A 91 -27.42 6.65 6.11
C ASP A 91 -25.98 6.72 5.57
N ASP A 92 -25.25 5.60 5.66
CA ASP A 92 -23.88 5.46 5.13
C ASP A 92 -23.83 5.83 3.63
N ARG A 93 -24.91 5.64 2.87
CA ARG A 93 -24.96 5.98 1.43
C ARG A 93 -24.82 7.47 1.17
N LEU A 94 -25.47 8.30 1.98
CA LEU A 94 -25.41 9.76 1.84
C LEU A 94 -24.00 10.28 2.07
N ALA A 95 -23.28 9.73 3.05
CA ALA A 95 -21.89 10.10 3.31
C ALA A 95 -20.99 9.79 2.11
N VAL A 96 -21.17 8.62 1.48
CA VAL A 96 -20.35 8.28 0.32
C VAL A 96 -20.73 9.10 -0.92
N GLU A 97 -21.99 9.47 -1.11
CA GLU A 97 -22.41 10.40 -2.17
C GLU A 97 -21.74 11.78 -2.02
N VAL A 98 -21.75 12.35 -0.81
CA VAL A 98 -21.09 13.64 -0.54
C VAL A 98 -19.58 13.55 -0.76
N LEU A 99 -18.94 12.46 -0.31
CA LEU A 99 -17.52 12.24 -0.57
C LEU A 99 -17.22 12.15 -2.06
N ARG A 100 -18.02 11.38 -2.79
CA ARG A 100 -17.89 11.20 -4.23
C ARG A 100 -18.00 12.53 -4.96
N GLU A 101 -18.99 13.35 -4.62
CA GLU A 101 -19.18 14.68 -5.22
C GLU A 101 -17.99 15.59 -4.92
N ALA A 102 -17.53 15.64 -3.67
CA ALA A 102 -16.39 16.44 -3.27
C ALA A 102 -15.10 16.05 -4.01
N VAL A 103 -14.80 14.75 -4.09
CA VAL A 103 -13.61 14.25 -4.79
C VAL A 103 -13.72 14.50 -6.29
N THR A 104 -14.91 14.33 -6.88
CA THR A 104 -15.14 14.63 -8.30
C THR A 104 -14.84 16.10 -8.61
N ASN A 105 -15.47 17.02 -7.86
CA ASN A 105 -15.27 18.47 -8.05
C ASN A 105 -13.79 18.86 -7.88
N LEU A 106 -13.11 18.22 -6.94
CA LEU A 106 -11.70 18.48 -6.66
C LEU A 106 -10.79 17.95 -7.78
N ALA A 107 -11.05 16.75 -8.30
CA ALA A 107 -10.35 16.17 -9.44
C ALA A 107 -10.53 17.02 -10.70
N GLU A 108 -11.74 17.52 -10.94
CA GLU A 108 -12.03 18.42 -12.07
C GLU A 108 -11.30 19.76 -11.95
N SER A 109 -11.15 20.27 -10.72
CA SER A 109 -10.46 21.53 -10.45
C SER A 109 -8.93 21.40 -10.45
N ASN A 110 -8.40 20.19 -10.25
CA ASN A 110 -6.97 19.91 -10.11
C ASN A 110 -6.54 18.74 -11.01
N PRO A 111 -6.61 18.89 -12.34
CA PRO A 111 -6.38 17.79 -13.29
C PRO A 111 -4.94 17.27 -13.37
N SER A 112 -3.99 17.90 -12.67
CA SER A 112 -2.59 17.44 -12.56
C SER A 112 -2.29 16.79 -11.21
N ASP A 113 -3.21 16.84 -10.24
CA ASP A 113 -2.96 16.27 -8.92
C ASP A 113 -3.19 14.75 -8.96
N THR A 114 -2.09 14.00 -9.06
CA THR A 114 -2.15 12.53 -9.18
C THR A 114 -2.84 11.88 -7.98
N SER A 115 -2.62 12.35 -6.74
CA SER A 115 -3.23 11.76 -5.55
C SER A 115 -4.75 11.92 -5.57
N ILE A 116 -5.26 13.09 -5.96
CA ILE A 116 -6.71 13.33 -6.09
C ILE A 116 -7.31 12.47 -7.21
N LEU A 117 -6.62 12.37 -8.35
CA LEU A 117 -7.07 11.55 -9.48
C LEU A 117 -7.10 10.05 -9.14
N LEU A 118 -6.16 9.57 -8.34
CA LEU A 118 -6.16 8.20 -7.83
C LEU A 118 -7.34 7.94 -6.89
N ILE A 119 -7.58 8.84 -5.93
CA ILE A 119 -8.72 8.73 -5.00
C ILE A 119 -10.03 8.76 -5.78
N TYR A 120 -10.16 9.64 -6.77
CA TYR A 120 -11.31 9.73 -7.66
C TYR A 120 -11.56 8.41 -8.40
N ALA A 121 -10.56 7.90 -9.12
CA ALA A 121 -10.69 6.66 -9.86
C ALA A 121 -11.03 5.47 -8.95
N ALA A 122 -10.47 5.43 -7.73
CA ALA A 122 -10.74 4.37 -6.78
C ALA A 122 -12.17 4.42 -6.23
N ILE A 123 -12.65 5.60 -5.82
CA ILE A 123 -14.02 5.77 -5.34
C ILE A 123 -15.01 5.37 -6.42
N GLU A 124 -14.84 5.85 -7.65
CA GLU A 124 -15.76 5.53 -8.73
C GLU A 124 -15.79 4.03 -9.04
N ALA A 125 -14.63 3.35 -8.96
CA ALA A 125 -14.55 1.90 -9.17
C ALA A 125 -15.40 1.12 -8.16
N VAL A 126 -15.46 1.58 -6.90
CA VAL A 126 -16.33 1.00 -5.85
C VAL A 126 -17.81 1.12 -6.24
N PHE A 127 -18.19 2.17 -6.97
CA PHE A 127 -19.54 2.38 -7.48
C PHE A 127 -19.82 1.66 -8.81
N GLY A 128 -18.94 0.76 -9.23
CA GLY A 128 -19.05 0.03 -10.49
C GLY A 128 -18.72 0.87 -11.73
N VAL A 129 -18.21 2.09 -11.54
CA VAL A 129 -17.79 2.99 -12.61
C VAL A 129 -16.27 2.93 -12.74
N LYS A 130 -15.77 2.27 -13.79
CA LYS A 130 -14.34 2.17 -14.04
C LYS A 130 -13.85 3.44 -14.74
N HIS A 131 -12.92 4.18 -14.12
CA HIS A 131 -12.28 5.37 -14.72
C HIS A 131 -10.85 5.07 -15.13
N ASN A 132 -10.71 4.24 -16.16
CA ASN A 132 -9.39 3.87 -16.66
C ASN A 132 -8.73 5.00 -17.46
N GLU A 133 -9.52 5.89 -18.07
CA GLU A 133 -9.02 7.08 -18.76
C GLU A 133 -8.28 8.03 -17.81
N VAL A 134 -8.73 8.13 -16.56
CA VAL A 134 -8.04 8.90 -15.51
C VAL A 134 -6.67 8.29 -15.20
N LEU A 135 -6.60 6.97 -15.07
CA LEU A 135 -5.34 6.26 -14.81
C LEU A 135 -4.37 6.39 -15.99
N LEU A 136 -4.89 6.41 -17.22
CA LEU A 136 -4.09 6.72 -18.40
C LEU A 136 -3.54 8.14 -18.37
N GLN A 137 -4.35 9.12 -17.97
CA GLN A 137 -3.91 10.50 -17.81
C GLN A 137 -2.78 10.62 -16.78
N ILE A 138 -2.90 9.96 -15.62
CA ILE A 138 -1.85 9.93 -14.60
C ILE A 138 -0.53 9.39 -15.15
N LEU A 139 -0.58 8.40 -16.04
CA LEU A 139 0.62 7.86 -16.68
C LEU A 139 1.27 8.82 -17.68
N HIS A 140 0.46 9.55 -18.45
CA HIS A 140 0.98 10.64 -19.29
C HIS A 140 1.69 11.68 -18.44
N ASN A 141 1.11 12.07 -17.31
CA ASN A 141 1.74 13.00 -16.37
C ASN A 141 3.08 12.44 -15.82
N ASP A 142 3.17 11.13 -15.51
CA ASP A 142 4.41 10.49 -15.04
C ASP A 142 5.53 10.48 -16.09
N GLU A 143 5.17 10.30 -17.37
CA GLU A 143 6.09 10.43 -18.51
C GLU A 143 6.59 11.88 -18.70
N GLU A 144 5.74 12.87 -18.42
CA GLU A 144 6.10 14.30 -18.45
C GLU A 144 6.91 14.75 -17.21
N GLY A 145 7.03 13.89 -16.19
CA GLY A 145 7.90 14.08 -15.03
C GLY A 145 7.19 14.18 -13.69
N GLU A 146 5.85 14.18 -13.65
CA GLU A 146 5.06 14.19 -12.43
C GLU A 146 4.98 12.78 -11.84
N LYS A 147 5.91 12.45 -10.93
CA LYS A 147 5.99 11.11 -10.38
C LYS A 147 4.79 10.75 -9.53
N ILE A 148 4.24 9.56 -9.74
CA ILE A 148 3.20 8.98 -8.88
C ILE A 148 3.81 8.73 -7.49
N GLU A 149 3.42 9.51 -6.50
CA GLU A 149 3.93 9.40 -5.13
C GLU A 149 3.21 8.29 -4.35
N ASP A 150 1.90 8.14 -4.55
CA ASP A 150 1.03 7.17 -3.87
C ASP A 150 0.98 5.81 -4.59
N ILE A 151 2.15 5.18 -4.73
CA ILE A 151 2.28 3.86 -5.38
C ILE A 151 1.32 2.80 -4.82
N PRO A 152 1.12 2.64 -3.50
CA PRO A 152 0.15 1.67 -2.99
C PRO A 152 -1.26 1.89 -3.53
N LEU A 153 -1.72 3.15 -3.52
CA LEU A 153 -3.04 3.51 -4.00
C LEU A 153 -3.14 3.29 -5.51
N TRP A 154 -2.11 3.67 -6.27
CA TRP A 154 -2.03 3.36 -7.70
C TRP A 154 -2.22 1.88 -7.96
N VAL A 155 -1.47 1.01 -7.27
CA VAL A 155 -1.58 -0.44 -7.47
C VAL A 155 -2.94 -1.00 -7.09
N ALA A 156 -3.53 -0.53 -6.00
CA ALA A 156 -4.88 -0.92 -5.63
C ALA A 156 -5.90 -0.47 -6.67
N THR A 157 -5.78 0.78 -7.13
CA THR A 157 -6.72 1.43 -8.06
C THR A 157 -6.71 0.76 -9.42
N THR A 158 -5.53 0.50 -9.99
CA THR A 158 -5.41 -0.18 -11.28
C THR A 158 -5.98 -1.60 -11.25
N GLN A 159 -5.93 -2.28 -10.11
CA GLN A 159 -6.54 -3.59 -9.96
C GLN A 159 -8.06 -3.52 -9.87
N ILE A 160 -8.63 -2.66 -9.01
CA ILE A 160 -10.09 -2.55 -8.86
C ILE A 160 -10.76 -2.05 -10.13
N THR A 161 -10.11 -1.17 -10.89
CA THR A 161 -10.64 -0.70 -12.18
C THR A 161 -10.44 -1.71 -13.31
N GLY A 162 -9.58 -2.72 -13.12
CA GLY A 162 -9.15 -3.62 -14.19
C GLY A 162 -8.38 -2.88 -15.30
N PHE A 163 -7.59 -1.88 -14.92
CA PHE A 163 -6.88 -0.98 -15.83
C PHE A 163 -6.00 -1.70 -16.83
N GLU A 164 -5.26 -2.72 -16.39
CA GLU A 164 -4.36 -3.48 -17.26
C GLU A 164 -5.12 -4.17 -18.41
N GLU A 165 -6.26 -4.79 -18.08
CA GLU A 165 -7.10 -5.47 -19.07
C GLU A 165 -7.71 -4.46 -20.05
N TRP A 166 -8.28 -3.38 -19.51
CA TRP A 166 -8.82 -2.31 -20.33
C TRP A 166 -7.76 -1.68 -21.25
N TYR A 167 -6.55 -1.42 -20.77
CA TYR A 167 -5.49 -0.78 -21.55
C TYR A 167 -5.07 -1.67 -22.72
N ARG A 168 -4.85 -2.96 -22.45
CA ARG A 168 -4.54 -3.96 -23.48
C ARG A 168 -5.65 -4.00 -24.54
N ASP A 169 -6.91 -4.08 -24.11
CA ASP A 169 -8.05 -4.19 -25.02
C ASP A 169 -8.24 -2.90 -25.83
N THR A 170 -7.90 -1.74 -25.26
CA THR A 170 -8.01 -0.42 -25.90
C THR A 170 -6.91 -0.18 -26.94
N PHE A 171 -5.66 -0.52 -26.63
CA PHE A 171 -4.51 -0.21 -27.49
C PHE A 171 -3.93 -1.41 -28.24
N ASN A 172 -4.52 -2.60 -28.08
CA ASN A 172 -4.05 -3.87 -28.65
C ASN A 172 -2.57 -4.14 -28.35
N ASP A 173 -2.10 -3.72 -27.17
CA ASP A 173 -0.70 -3.81 -26.78
C ASP A 173 -0.41 -5.13 -26.04
N PHE A 174 0.65 -5.82 -26.43
CA PHE A 174 1.01 -7.11 -25.85
C PHE A 174 1.98 -6.89 -24.68
N ILE A 175 1.49 -7.00 -23.44
CA ILE A 175 2.34 -7.05 -22.24
C ILE A 175 2.89 -8.48 -22.08
N GLU A 176 3.73 -8.95 -23.02
CA GLU A 176 4.48 -10.19 -22.84
C GLU A 176 5.84 -9.92 -22.18
N GLY A 177 6.14 -10.73 -21.16
CA GLY A 177 7.43 -10.74 -20.47
C GLY A 177 7.34 -10.25 -19.04
N GLU A 178 8.04 -10.94 -18.14
CA GLU A 178 8.33 -10.39 -16.81
C GLU A 178 9.12 -9.08 -16.98
N PRO A 179 8.82 -8.01 -16.22
CA PRO A 179 9.65 -6.81 -16.26
C PRO A 179 11.09 -7.20 -15.87
N GLU A 180 12.05 -7.01 -16.79
CA GLU A 180 13.46 -7.20 -16.44
C GLU A 180 13.83 -6.18 -15.35
N PRO A 181 14.46 -6.61 -14.25
CA PRO A 181 14.83 -5.70 -13.18
C PRO A 181 15.75 -4.60 -13.72
N PRO A 182 15.57 -3.33 -13.30
CA PRO A 182 16.42 -2.24 -13.77
C PRO A 182 17.90 -2.55 -13.53
N ARG A 183 18.70 -2.49 -14.59
CA ARG A 183 20.14 -2.77 -14.54
C ARG A 183 20.81 -1.74 -13.64
N THR A 184 21.19 -2.15 -12.43
CA THR A 184 21.89 -1.26 -11.49
C THR A 184 23.37 -1.21 -11.85
N ASN A 185 23.86 -0.01 -12.15
CA ASN A 185 25.29 0.27 -12.28
C ASN A 185 25.91 0.20 -10.89
N ARG A 186 26.50 -0.96 -10.54
CA ARG A 186 27.30 -1.15 -9.33
C ARG A 186 28.57 -0.34 -9.47
N ASN A 187 28.70 0.73 -8.68
CA ASN A 187 29.99 1.21 -8.14
C ASN A 187 29.73 2.36 -7.15
N VAL A 188 29.48 2.05 -5.88
CA VAL A 188 29.91 2.91 -4.77
C VAL A 188 30.38 2.02 -3.63
N ALA A 189 31.66 2.18 -3.30
CA ALA A 189 32.42 1.40 -2.35
C ALA A 189 32.00 1.65 -0.89
N SER A 190 32.05 0.57 -0.11
CA SER A 190 31.96 0.57 1.36
C SER A 190 33.05 1.44 1.99
N LYS A 191 32.68 2.25 2.99
CA LYS A 191 33.61 2.70 4.04
C LYS A 191 33.10 2.24 5.39
N THR A 192 33.93 1.42 6.02
CA THR A 192 33.91 0.95 7.41
C THR A 192 34.25 2.08 8.38
N VAL A 193 33.58 2.12 9.54
CA VAL A 193 34.07 2.77 10.77
C VAL A 193 33.73 1.89 11.99
N THR A 194 34.68 1.86 12.93
CA THR A 194 34.86 0.96 14.08
C THR A 194 34.43 1.60 15.41
N THR A 195 33.64 0.85 16.20
CA THR A 195 33.61 0.58 17.67
C THR A 195 33.86 1.67 18.76
N GLY A 196 32.99 1.66 19.79
CA GLY A 196 33.22 2.17 21.17
C GLY A 196 32.05 1.84 22.12
N ALA A 197 32.31 1.47 23.39
CA ALA A 197 31.49 0.63 24.29
C ALA A 197 30.68 1.32 25.43
N GLN A 198 29.64 0.60 25.93
CA GLN A 198 28.99 0.50 27.29
C GLN A 198 28.56 1.79 28.05
N GLN A 199 27.46 1.89 28.82
CA GLN A 199 26.85 0.97 29.81
C GLN A 199 25.39 1.37 30.20
N GLU A 200 24.65 0.42 30.79
CA GLU A 200 23.21 0.39 31.10
C GLU A 200 22.70 1.36 32.19
N ASN A 201 21.42 1.78 32.06
CA ASN A 201 20.57 2.04 33.22
C ASN A 201 19.08 1.79 32.87
N VAL A 202 18.41 1.00 33.70
CA VAL A 202 17.03 0.54 33.53
C VAL A 202 16.05 1.64 33.94
N THR A 203 15.17 2.07 33.04
CA THR A 203 13.89 2.69 33.40
C THR A 203 12.85 2.30 32.35
N SER A 204 11.91 1.48 32.79
CA SER A 204 10.73 1.04 32.04
C SER A 204 9.74 2.20 31.90
N THR A 205 9.74 2.92 30.78
CA THR A 205 8.54 3.62 30.29
C THR A 205 8.71 4.00 28.81
N GLN A 206 7.77 3.53 27.98
CA GLN A 206 7.40 4.01 26.64
C GLN A 206 8.52 4.46 25.70
N LYS A 207 8.91 3.59 24.77
CA LYS A 207 9.80 3.97 23.66
C LYS A 207 9.00 4.13 22.36
N SER A 208 8.73 5.39 22.08
CA SER A 208 8.61 6.04 20.77
C SER A 208 9.09 5.26 19.55
N SER A 209 8.23 5.21 18.53
CA SER A 209 8.54 5.41 17.10
C SER A 209 9.99 5.13 16.67
N GLY A 210 10.28 3.87 16.32
CA GLY A 210 11.52 3.45 15.68
C GLY A 210 11.23 2.70 14.39
N SER A 211 11.84 3.11 13.30
CA SER A 211 11.63 2.74 11.88
C SER A 211 12.03 1.29 11.51
N GLY A 212 11.56 0.26 12.24
CA GLY A 212 12.06 -1.12 12.08
C GLY A 212 11.10 -2.27 12.41
N ALA A 213 9.83 -2.00 12.73
CA ALA A 213 8.87 -3.05 13.10
C ALA A 213 8.33 -3.88 11.92
N CYS A 214 8.53 -5.20 11.91
CA CYS A 214 7.80 -6.10 11.03
C CYS A 214 6.36 -6.36 11.55
N TYR A 215 5.49 -5.34 11.50
CA TYR A 215 4.12 -5.35 12.05
C TYR A 215 3.32 -6.64 11.78
N ILE A 216 3.13 -7.05 10.52
CA ILE A 216 2.35 -8.27 10.21
C ILE A 216 3.02 -9.49 10.83
N ALA A 217 4.35 -9.60 10.76
CA ALA A 217 5.06 -10.75 11.31
C ALA A 217 4.97 -10.79 12.83
N THR A 218 5.11 -9.65 13.50
CA THR A 218 4.95 -9.52 14.95
C THR A 218 3.53 -9.86 15.40
N ALA A 219 2.51 -9.40 14.67
CA ALA A 219 1.12 -9.74 14.97
C ALA A 219 0.82 -11.24 14.83
N VAL A 220 1.47 -11.89 13.88
CA VAL A 220 1.25 -13.31 13.55
C VAL A 220 2.03 -14.24 14.47
N TYR A 221 3.31 -13.93 14.72
CA TYR A 221 4.19 -14.75 15.56
C TYR A 221 4.09 -14.41 17.04
N GLY A 222 3.46 -13.29 17.39
CA GLY A 222 3.21 -12.88 18.76
C GLY A 222 4.41 -12.27 19.48
N SER A 223 5.59 -12.25 18.85
CA SER A 223 6.78 -11.60 19.38
C SER A 223 7.57 -10.95 18.25
N TYR A 224 8.21 -9.81 18.55
CA TYR A 224 9.19 -9.19 17.66
C TYR A 224 10.54 -9.92 17.72
N ASP A 225 10.82 -10.55 18.85
CA ASP A 225 12.05 -11.26 19.16
C ASP A 225 11.83 -12.75 19.02
N CYS A 226 11.61 -13.21 17.79
CA CYS A 226 11.52 -14.62 17.48
C CYS A 226 12.31 -14.98 16.21
N PRO A 227 12.77 -16.25 16.07
CA PRO A 227 13.62 -16.70 14.98
C PRO A 227 13.06 -16.40 13.57
N GLU A 228 11.74 -16.48 13.43
CA GLU A 228 11.03 -16.19 12.18
C GLU A 228 11.11 -14.70 11.82
N VAL A 229 10.87 -13.82 12.79
CA VAL A 229 10.93 -12.36 12.59
C VAL A 229 12.37 -11.90 12.33
N TRP A 230 13.37 -12.47 13.00
CA TRP A 230 14.78 -12.17 12.73
C TRP A 230 15.20 -12.57 11.31
N THR A 231 14.73 -13.71 10.82
CA THR A 231 14.96 -14.15 9.43
C THR A 231 14.37 -13.13 8.43
N LEU A 232 13.13 -12.67 8.68
CA LEU A 232 12.44 -11.70 7.82
C LEU A 232 13.08 -10.31 7.85
N ARG A 233 13.56 -9.86 9.01
CA ARG A 233 14.28 -8.58 9.15
C ARG A 233 15.59 -8.58 8.36
N ARG A 234 16.36 -9.68 8.41
CA ARG A 234 17.56 -9.82 7.57
C ARG A 234 17.23 -9.81 6.07
N PHE A 235 16.17 -10.47 5.65
CA PHE A 235 15.73 -10.42 4.26
C PHE A 235 15.31 -9.00 3.84
N ARG A 236 14.59 -8.29 4.71
CA ARG A 236 14.26 -6.88 4.52
C ARG A 236 15.53 -6.05 4.30
N ASP A 237 16.53 -6.17 5.14
CA ASP A 237 17.68 -5.26 5.10
C ASP A 237 18.72 -5.66 4.06
N TYR A 238 18.99 -6.96 3.92
CA TYR A 238 20.04 -7.49 3.05
C TYR A 238 19.60 -7.84 1.63
N GLU A 239 18.30 -7.99 1.38
CA GLU A 239 17.77 -8.18 0.03
C GLU A 239 16.96 -6.95 -0.40
N LEU A 240 15.85 -6.67 0.29
CA LEU A 240 14.91 -5.64 -0.14
C LEU A 240 15.52 -4.24 -0.05
N GLY A 241 16.24 -3.90 1.03
CA GLY A 241 16.85 -2.59 1.23
C GLY A 241 17.92 -2.23 0.17
N ARG A 242 18.57 -3.24 -0.42
CA ARG A 242 19.61 -3.04 -1.44
C ARG A 242 19.04 -2.57 -2.77
N HIS A 243 17.80 -2.92 -3.06
CA HIS A 243 17.16 -2.60 -4.33
C HIS A 243 16.14 -1.45 -4.17
N TRP A 244 16.04 -0.59 -5.18
CA TRP A 244 15.10 0.54 -5.13
C TRP A 244 13.64 0.06 -4.98
N TYR A 245 13.26 -1.02 -5.68
CA TYR A 245 11.94 -1.62 -5.57
C TYR A 245 11.70 -2.26 -4.20
N GLY A 246 12.74 -2.85 -3.59
CA GLY A 246 12.61 -3.42 -2.25
C GLY A 246 12.49 -2.32 -1.18
N ARG A 247 13.14 -1.17 -1.35
CA ARG A 247 12.90 0.01 -0.51
C ARG A 247 11.49 0.55 -0.67
N VAL A 248 10.93 0.54 -1.88
CA VAL A 248 9.52 0.88 -2.11
C VAL A 248 8.63 -0.13 -1.38
N PHE A 249 8.81 -1.44 -1.59
CA PHE A 249 8.06 -2.48 -0.87
C PHE A 249 8.12 -2.27 0.65
N ILE A 250 9.28 -1.95 1.20
CA ILE A 250 9.45 -1.63 2.62
C ILE A 250 8.59 -0.44 3.02
N LYS A 251 8.61 0.67 2.26
CA LYS A 251 7.75 1.83 2.55
C LYS A 251 6.27 1.45 2.54
N ILE A 252 5.82 0.71 1.51
CA ILE A 252 4.44 0.24 1.40
C ILE A 252 4.08 -0.65 2.59
N TYR A 253 4.95 -1.58 2.93
CA TYR A 253 4.79 -2.45 4.08
C TYR A 253 4.61 -1.62 5.36
N TYR A 254 5.52 -0.69 5.65
CA TYR A 254 5.47 0.15 6.86
C TYR A 254 4.29 1.10 6.91
N PHE A 255 3.77 1.48 5.74
CA PHE A 255 2.60 2.33 5.61
C PHE A 255 1.30 1.57 5.93
N ILE A 256 1.12 0.39 5.31
CA ILE A 256 -0.14 -0.37 5.38
C ILE A 256 -0.18 -1.26 6.62
N SER A 257 0.93 -1.91 6.93
CA SER A 257 0.96 -2.97 7.92
C SER A 257 0.50 -2.56 9.33
N PRO A 258 0.74 -1.34 9.83
CA PRO A 258 0.19 -0.92 11.11
C PRO A 258 -1.33 -0.86 11.10
N GLY A 259 -1.94 -0.30 10.05
CA GLY A 259 -3.39 -0.24 9.89
C GLY A 259 -4.01 -1.63 9.74
N LEU A 260 -3.41 -2.48 8.90
CA LEU A 260 -3.86 -3.86 8.67
C LEU A 260 -3.81 -4.70 9.96
N VAL A 261 -2.71 -4.60 10.72
CA VAL A 261 -2.56 -5.29 12.00
C VAL A 261 -3.49 -4.72 13.06
N ARG A 262 -3.74 -3.41 13.06
CA ARG A 262 -4.69 -2.80 13.98
C ARG A 262 -6.11 -3.33 13.75
N CYS A 263 -6.55 -3.39 12.50
CA CYS A 263 -7.90 -3.84 12.16
C CYS A 263 -8.08 -5.36 12.27
N PHE A 264 -7.10 -6.15 11.80
CA PHE A 264 -7.27 -7.60 11.62
C PHE A 264 -6.29 -8.44 12.44
N GLY A 265 -5.29 -7.83 13.07
CA GLY A 265 -4.19 -8.52 13.72
C GLY A 265 -4.62 -9.46 14.82
N GLU A 266 -5.75 -9.22 15.48
CA GLU A 266 -6.32 -10.11 16.51
C GLU A 266 -7.20 -11.24 15.97
N SER A 267 -7.63 -11.17 14.71
CA SER A 267 -8.46 -12.20 14.09
C SER A 267 -7.69 -13.51 13.95
N ALA A 268 -8.23 -14.59 14.51
CA ALA A 268 -7.65 -15.94 14.38
C ALA A 268 -7.53 -16.39 12.92
N PHE A 269 -8.43 -15.92 12.05
CA PHE A 269 -8.38 -16.16 10.62
C PHE A 269 -7.19 -15.45 9.96
N PHE A 270 -7.00 -14.16 10.27
CA PHE A 270 -5.86 -13.37 9.80
C PHE A 270 -4.54 -14.00 10.22
N LYS A 271 -4.36 -14.27 11.53
CA LYS A 271 -3.17 -14.93 12.06
C LYS A 271 -2.91 -16.25 11.35
N ARG A 272 -3.93 -17.09 11.14
CA ARG A 272 -3.78 -18.39 10.46
C ARG A 272 -3.33 -18.28 9.00
N ILE A 273 -3.91 -17.37 8.22
CA ILE A 273 -3.54 -17.17 6.81
C ILE A 273 -2.11 -16.65 6.70
N TRP A 274 -1.82 -15.56 7.41
CA TRP A 274 -0.53 -14.91 7.33
C TRP A 274 0.57 -15.77 7.93
N LYS A 275 0.27 -16.57 8.97
CA LYS A 275 1.21 -17.58 9.50
C LYS A 275 1.59 -18.59 8.43
N GLY A 276 0.62 -19.13 7.69
CA GLY A 276 0.91 -20.08 6.61
C GLY A 276 1.81 -19.48 5.51
N LYS A 277 1.58 -18.22 5.15
CA LYS A 277 2.39 -17.50 4.15
C LYS A 277 3.80 -17.19 4.68
N LEU A 278 3.89 -16.65 5.88
CA LEU A 278 5.17 -16.29 6.51
C LEU A 278 6.02 -17.53 6.80
N ASP A 279 5.42 -18.64 7.27
CA ASP A 279 6.15 -19.88 7.54
C ASP A 279 6.79 -20.43 6.26
N LYS A 280 6.09 -20.36 5.11
CA LYS A 280 6.66 -20.76 3.81
C LYS A 280 7.82 -19.85 3.40
N LEU A 281 7.65 -18.54 3.56
CA LEU A 281 8.69 -17.57 3.23
C LEU A 281 9.93 -17.76 4.11
N VAL A 282 9.76 -17.85 5.43
CA VAL A 282 10.84 -18.08 6.40
C VAL A 282 11.61 -19.36 6.09
N LYS A 283 10.92 -20.48 5.82
CA LYS A 283 11.58 -21.74 5.43
C LYS A 283 12.40 -21.61 4.15
N SER A 284 11.88 -20.90 3.15
CA SER A 284 12.58 -20.63 1.89
C SER A 284 13.84 -19.78 2.13
N LEU A 285 13.72 -18.72 2.94
CA LEU A 285 14.83 -17.83 3.28
C LEU A 285 15.93 -18.56 4.06
N GLN A 286 15.55 -19.35 5.06
CA GLN A 286 16.52 -20.16 5.84
C GLN A 286 17.27 -21.14 4.95
N LYS A 287 16.57 -21.80 4.01
CA LYS A 287 17.20 -22.65 3.00
C LYS A 287 18.18 -21.88 2.11
N ASN A 288 17.91 -20.60 1.85
CA ASN A 288 18.77 -19.71 1.07
C ASN A 288 19.86 -19.02 1.90
N GLY A 289 20.09 -19.45 3.16
CA GLY A 289 21.20 -19.00 4.00
C GLY A 289 20.90 -17.85 4.95
N TYR A 290 19.64 -17.41 5.06
CA TYR A 290 19.24 -16.41 6.05
C TYR A 290 19.13 -17.07 7.44
N SER A 291 20.06 -16.78 8.35
CA SER A 291 20.07 -17.36 9.70
C SER A 291 18.86 -16.89 10.52
N SER A 292 18.43 -17.73 11.47
CA SER A 292 17.33 -17.49 12.40
C SER A 292 17.80 -17.15 13.82
N GLU A 293 19.09 -16.84 13.98
CA GLU A 293 19.67 -16.38 15.24
C GLU A 293 19.27 -14.92 15.53
N GLU A 294 19.58 -14.46 16.73
CA GLU A 294 19.27 -13.10 17.18
C GLU A 294 19.76 -12.04 16.18
N TYR A 295 18.94 -11.02 15.93
CA TYR A 295 19.22 -9.97 14.96
C TYR A 295 19.17 -8.60 15.62
N SER A 296 20.29 -7.87 15.55
CA SER A 296 20.38 -6.47 15.92
C SER A 296 20.14 -5.61 14.68
N ASP A 297 19.26 -4.61 14.80
CA ASP A 297 19.16 -3.52 13.82
C ASP A 297 20.45 -2.68 13.81
#